data_AF-A0A7K3CZ22-F1
#
_entry.id   AF-A0A7K3CZ22-F1
#
_cell.length_a   1.000
_cell.length_b   1.000
_cell.length_c   1.000
_cell.angle_alpha   90.00
_cell.angle_beta   90.00
_cell.angle_gamma   90.00
#
_symmetry.space_group_name_H-M   'P 1'
#
loop_
_entity.id
_entity.type
_entity.pdbx_description
1 polymer ?
#
loop_
_entity_poly.entity_id
_entity_poly.type
_entity_poly.pdbx_seq_one_letter_code
_entity_poly.pdbx_strand_id
1 'polypeptide(L)'
;CVLTHDAKFDVPLLTAALRLPVAFVGAMGSRRTHEDRNRRLRDEGVTEAELARLRSPIGLDLGARTPEETALSIAAEIVAVRQGGTGHPLTGARTPIHHDTPGGPPRADVLV
;
A
#
# COMPACT_ATOMS: atom_id res chain seq x y z
N CYS A 1 0.18 -4.10 7.19
CA CYS A 1 -0.95 -4.34 6.26
C CYS A 1 -2.22 -4.62 7.06
N VAL A 2 -3.39 -4.16 6.61
CA VAL A 2 -4.68 -4.43 7.24
C VAL A 2 -5.45 -5.46 6.40
N LEU A 3 -5.63 -6.67 6.95
CA LEU A 3 -6.22 -7.82 6.25
C LEU A 3 -7.61 -8.19 6.78
N THR A 4 -8.21 -7.30 7.57
CA THR A 4 -9.61 -7.39 8.01
C THR A 4 -10.46 -6.40 7.22
N HIS A 5 -11.76 -6.67 7.15
CA HIS A 5 -12.78 -5.81 6.55
C HIS A 5 -13.81 -5.31 7.58
N ASP A 6 -13.59 -5.59 8.87
CA ASP A 6 -14.45 -5.11 9.93
C ASP A 6 -14.10 -3.64 10.27
N ALA A 7 -15.05 -2.77 9.94
CA ALA A 7 -15.05 -1.32 10.17
C ALA A 7 -14.60 -0.92 11.57
N LYS A 8 -15.00 -1.72 12.56
CA LYS A 8 -14.73 -1.47 13.97
C LYS A 8 -13.23 -1.47 14.27
N PHE A 9 -12.46 -2.23 13.49
CA PHE A 9 -11.03 -2.40 13.70
C PHE A 9 -10.20 -1.70 12.64
N ASP A 10 -10.59 -1.78 11.35
CA ASP A 10 -9.76 -1.23 10.28
C ASP A 10 -9.74 0.30 10.27
N VAL A 11 -10.87 0.97 10.51
CA VAL A 11 -10.95 2.43 10.49
C VAL A 11 -10.06 3.06 11.59
N PRO A 12 -10.19 2.72 12.89
CA PRO A 12 -9.32 3.32 13.91
C PRO A 12 -7.84 3.01 13.69
N LEU A 13 -7.52 1.79 13.26
CA LEU A 13 -6.14 1.38 12.96
C LEU A 13 -5.55 2.20 11.82
N LEU A 14 -6.29 2.39 10.73
CA LEU A 14 -5.83 3.13 9.55
C LEU A 14 -5.73 4.62 9.82
N THR A 15 -6.68 5.21 10.57
CA THR A 15 -6.60 6.61 11.01
C THR A 15 -5.31 6.87 11.78
N ALA A 16 -4.90 5.96 12.68
CA ALA A 16 -3.63 6.06 13.38
C ALA A 16 -2.43 5.81 12.44
N ALA A 17 -2.45 4.73 11.66
CA ALA A 17 -1.33 4.33 10.82
C ALA A 17 -0.96 5.36 9.75
N LEU A 18 -1.94 6.03 9.14
CA LEU A 18 -1.71 7.03 8.09
C LEU A 18 -1.00 8.29 8.60
N ARG A 19 -1.04 8.54 9.92
CA ARG A 19 -0.35 9.65 10.59
C ARG A 19 1.06 9.29 11.06
N LEU A 20 1.43 8.01 11.06
CA LEU A 20 2.76 7.57 11.47
C LEU A 20 3.78 7.72 10.33
N PRO A 21 5.07 7.86 10.66
CA PRO A 21 6.17 7.88 9.69
C PRO A 21 6.50 6.47 9.18
N VAL A 22 5.49 5.71 8.74
CA VAL A 22 5.66 4.36 8.20
C VAL A 22 5.84 4.37 6.68
N ALA A 23 6.65 3.44 6.18
CA ALA A 23 6.99 3.33 4.77
C ALA A 23 5.84 2.83 3.89
N PHE A 24 4.86 2.13 4.46
CA PHE A 24 3.78 1.51 3.69
C PHE A 24 2.52 1.31 4.56
N VAL A 25 1.36 1.72 4.05
CA VAL A 25 0.04 1.42 4.64
C VAL A 25 -0.84 0.89 3.53
N GLY A 26 -1.35 -0.33 3.70
CA GLY A 26 -2.24 -0.95 2.72
C GLY A 26 -3.33 -1.78 3.37
N ALA A 27 -4.48 -1.85 2.69
CA ALA A 27 -5.68 -2.51 3.18
C ALA A 27 -6.34 -3.37 2.08
N MET A 28 -6.58 -4.64 2.41
CA MET A 28 -7.26 -5.59 1.53
C MET A 28 -8.75 -5.29 1.42
N GLY A 29 -9.34 -5.54 0.26
CA GLY A 29 -10.79 -5.48 0.07
C GLY A 29 -11.14 -5.35 -1.41
N SER A 30 -12.40 -5.60 -1.75
CA SER A 30 -12.93 -5.29 -3.08
C SER A 30 -12.90 -3.77 -3.34
N ARG A 31 -13.11 -3.34 -4.59
CA ARG A 31 -13.26 -1.91 -4.92
C ARG A 31 -14.38 -1.25 -4.10
N ARG A 32 -15.51 -1.96 -3.93
CA ARG A 32 -16.62 -1.50 -3.07
C ARG A 32 -16.20 -1.35 -1.60
N THR A 33 -15.44 -2.29 -1.06
CA THR A 33 -14.90 -2.22 0.30
C THR A 33 -13.94 -1.04 0.46
N HIS A 34 -13.10 -0.80 -0.55
CA HIS A 34 -12.20 0.35 -0.59
C HIS A 34 -12.95 1.69 -0.56
N GLU A 35 -13.97 1.87 -1.42
CA GLU A 35 -14.78 3.09 -1.46
C GLU A 35 -15.49 3.36 -0.12
N ASP A 36 -16.06 2.32 0.48
CA ASP A 36 -16.72 2.37 1.78
C ASP A 36 -15.75 2.80 2.89
N ARG A 37 -14.56 2.19 2.91
CA ARG A 37 -13.49 2.53 3.86
C ARG A 37 -12.98 3.95 3.69
N ASN A 38 -12.76 4.42 2.46
CA ASN A 38 -12.34 5.80 2.22
C ASN A 38 -13.37 6.80 2.75
N ARG A 39 -14.66 6.53 2.55
CA ARG A 39 -15.72 7.39 3.09
C ARG A 39 -15.65 7.46 4.62
N ARG A 40 -15.57 6.31 5.30
CA ARG A 40 -15.47 6.28 6.77
C ARG A 40 -14.20 6.95 7.30
N LEU A 41 -13.07 6.79 6.62
CA LEU A 41 -11.83 7.46 7.01
C LEU A 41 -11.96 9.00 6.88
N ARG A 42 -12.66 9.49 5.86
CA ARG A 42 -12.99 10.94 5.76
C ARG A 42 -13.89 11.39 6.90
N ASP A 43 -14.89 10.58 7.26
CA ASP A 43 -15.78 10.87 8.39
C ASP A 43 -14.99 10.98 9.72
N GLU A 44 -13.89 10.24 9.86
CA GLU A 44 -12.94 10.32 10.98
C GLU A 44 -11.88 11.43 10.84
N GLY A 45 -12.01 12.30 9.84
CA GLY A 45 -11.13 13.44 9.62
C GLY A 45 -9.76 13.10 9.02
N VAL A 46 -9.62 11.94 8.36
CA VAL A 46 -8.44 11.65 7.53
C VAL A 46 -8.49 12.51 6.27
N THR A 47 -7.43 13.28 6.05
CA THR A 47 -7.29 14.19 4.92
C THR A 47 -7.02 13.45 3.61
N GLU A 48 -7.25 14.10 2.46
CA GLU A 48 -6.89 13.51 1.16
C GLU A 48 -5.39 13.24 1.03
N ALA A 49 -4.54 14.04 1.68
CA ALA A 49 -3.09 13.84 1.68
C ALA A 49 -2.67 12.58 2.47
N GLU A 50 -3.32 12.32 3.61
CA GLU A 50 -3.15 11.08 4.36
C GLU A 50 -3.73 9.89 3.57
N LEU A 51 -4.94 10.03 3.00
CA LEU A 51 -5.57 8.99 2.17
C LEU A 51 -4.74 8.62 0.95
N ALA A 52 -4.03 9.57 0.32
CA ALA A 52 -3.14 9.29 -0.81
C ALA A 52 -2.00 8.32 -0.46
N ARG A 53 -1.68 8.13 0.82
CA ARG A 53 -0.69 7.16 1.30
C ARG A 53 -1.26 5.74 1.42
N LEU A 54 -2.60 5.58 1.42
CA LEU A 54 -3.25 4.29 1.56
C LEU A 54 -3.23 3.50 0.24
N ARG A 55 -2.66 2.29 0.27
CA ARG A 55 -2.76 1.30 -0.82
C ARG A 55 -3.98 0.42 -0.62
N SER A 56 -5.07 0.73 -1.31
CA SER A 56 -6.31 -0.04 -1.21
C SER A 56 -7.09 0.01 -2.54
N PRO A 57 -7.51 -1.14 -3.12
CA PRO A 57 -7.11 -2.49 -2.77
C PRO A 57 -5.58 -2.66 -2.79
N ILE A 58 -5.04 -3.35 -1.79
CA ILE A 58 -3.60 -3.60 -1.65
C ILE A 58 -3.14 -4.66 -2.68
N GLY A 59 -1.94 -4.47 -3.22
CA GLY A 59 -1.27 -5.36 -4.17
C GLY A 59 -1.26 -4.84 -5.61
N LEU A 60 -0.28 -5.30 -6.38
CA LEU A 60 -0.23 -5.05 -7.83
C LEU A 60 -1.33 -5.84 -8.56
N ASP A 61 -1.73 -5.33 -9.73
CA ASP A 61 -2.66 -6.05 -10.61
C ASP A 61 -1.96 -7.19 -11.35
N LEU A 62 -1.84 -8.34 -10.67
CA LEU A 62 -1.29 -9.58 -11.23
C LEU A 62 -2.38 -10.54 -11.73
N GLY A 63 -3.65 -10.16 -11.66
CA GLY A 63 -4.77 -11.07 -11.90
C GLY A 63 -4.90 -12.20 -10.87
N ALA A 64 -4.41 -11.99 -9.64
CA ALA A 64 -4.37 -12.97 -8.56
C ALA A 64 -5.75 -13.58 -8.25
N ARG A 65 -5.79 -14.89 -8.05
CA ARG A 65 -6.99 -15.70 -7.75
C ARG A 65 -6.83 -16.55 -6.50
N THR A 66 -5.60 -16.91 -6.13
CA THR A 66 -5.32 -17.65 -4.90
C THR A 66 -4.78 -16.73 -3.79
N PRO A 67 -4.82 -17.18 -2.52
CA PRO A 67 -4.18 -16.47 -1.42
C PRO A 67 -2.67 -16.25 -1.63
N GLU A 68 -1.97 -17.22 -2.21
CA GLU A 68 -0.53 -17.14 -2.49
C GLU A 68 -0.24 -16.09 -3.57
N GLU A 69 -1.04 -16.06 -4.64
CA GLU A 69 -0.95 -15.04 -5.68
C GLU A 69 -1.27 -13.64 -5.13
N THR A 70 -2.22 -13.56 -4.20
CA THR A 70 -2.54 -12.31 -3.50
C THR A 70 -1.40 -11.87 -2.59
N ALA A 71 -0.78 -12.79 -1.85
CA ALA A 71 0.39 -12.49 -1.03
C ALA A 71 1.56 -12.00 -1.90
N LEU A 72 1.78 -12.63 -3.06
CA LEU A 72 2.80 -12.22 -4.01
C LEU A 72 2.52 -10.82 -4.57
N SER A 73 1.27 -10.50 -4.91
CA SER A 73 0.91 -9.18 -5.42
C SER A 73 1.14 -8.06 -4.39
N ILE A 74 0.87 -8.35 -3.11
CA ILE A 74 1.14 -7.44 -1.98
C ILE A 74 2.64 -7.26 -1.79
N ALA A 75 3.41 -8.35 -1.75
CA ALA A 75 4.86 -8.29 -1.59
C ALA A 75 5.52 -7.50 -2.73
N ALA A 76 5.06 -7.71 -3.97
CA ALA A 76 5.53 -6.99 -5.14
C ALA A 76 5.24 -5.48 -5.05
N GLU A 77 4.04 -5.08 -4.60
CA GLU A 77 3.70 -3.66 -4.40
C GLU A 77 4.58 -3.01 -3.33
N ILE A 78 4.81 -3.70 -2.20
CA ILE A 78 5.68 -3.20 -1.12
C ILE A 78 7.09 -2.93 -1.64
N VAL A 79 7.67 -3.87 -2.40
CA VAL A 79 9.00 -3.70 -3.00
C VAL A 79 9.00 -2.56 -4.02
N ALA A 80 7.99 -2.50 -4.91
CA ALA A 80 7.88 -1.44 -5.90
C ALA A 80 7.84 -0.05 -5.25
N VAL A 81 7.00 0.15 -4.24
CA VAL A 81 6.93 1.43 -3.50
C VAL A 81 8.27 1.79 -2.84
N ARG A 82 8.94 0.81 -2.22
CA ARG A 82 10.24 1.03 -1.56
C ARG A 82 11.36 1.41 -2.52
N GLN A 83 11.35 0.84 -3.72
CA GLN A 83 12.42 1.04 -4.72
C GLN A 83 12.06 2.08 -5.79
N GLY A 84 10.89 2.72 -5.70
CA GLY A 84 10.39 3.61 -6.75
C GLY A 84 10.05 2.91 -8.08
N GLY A 85 9.82 1.59 -8.03
CA GLY A 85 9.43 0.80 -9.18
C GLY A 85 7.96 1.01 -9.58
N THR A 86 7.67 0.79 -10.86
CA THR A 86 6.32 0.99 -11.42
C THR A 86 5.42 -0.24 -11.34
N GLY A 87 6.01 -1.44 -11.19
CA GLY A 87 5.30 -2.71 -11.30
C GLY A 87 4.98 -3.14 -12.75
N HIS A 88 5.38 -2.36 -13.76
CA HIS A 88 5.25 -2.74 -15.16
C HIS A 88 6.36 -3.71 -15.61
N PRO A 89 6.12 -4.51 -16.67
CA PRO A 89 7.15 -5.39 -17.23
C PRO A 89 8.41 -4.62 -17.65
N LEU A 90 9.59 -5.19 -17.33
CA LEU A 90 10.89 -4.66 -17.81
C LEU A 90 11.12 -4.90 -19.30
N THR A 91 10.42 -5.86 -19.90
CA THR A 91 10.52 -6.15 -21.35
C THR A 91 10.15 -4.90 -22.15
N GLY A 92 11.11 -4.36 -22.89
CA GLY A 92 10.93 -3.13 -23.67
C GLY A 92 11.14 -1.82 -22.89
N ALA A 93 11.37 -1.89 -21.57
CA ALA A 93 11.77 -0.73 -20.79
C ALA A 93 13.21 -0.32 -21.14
N ARG A 94 13.45 0.99 -21.21
CA ARG A 94 14.79 1.57 -21.44
C ARG A 94 15.41 2.19 -20.17
N THR A 95 14.70 2.11 -19.06
CA THR A 95 15.16 2.59 -17.75
C THR A 95 16.12 1.60 -17.12
N PRO A 96 17.09 2.06 -16.31
CA PRO A 96 17.89 1.16 -15.47
C PRO A 96 17.00 0.24 -14.62
N ILE A 97 17.44 -1.01 -14.44
CA ILE A 97 16.72 -2.01 -13.63
C ILE A 97 16.77 -1.66 -12.14
N HIS A 98 17.88 -1.05 -11.70
CA HIS A 98 18.06 -0.58 -10.34
C HIS A 98 17.96 0.94 -10.34
N HIS A 99 17.01 1.46 -9.58
CA HIS A 99 16.92 2.88 -9.30
C HIS A 99 17.86 3.21 -8.14
N ASP A 100 18.99 3.84 -8.44
CA ASP A 100 19.85 4.39 -7.40
C ASP A 100 19.03 5.42 -6.62
N THR A 101 18.82 5.20 -5.32
CA THR A 101 18.14 6.16 -4.46
C THR A 101 19.12 7.28 -4.11
N PRO A 102 19.02 8.50 -4.67
CA PRO A 102 19.90 9.58 -4.28
C PRO A 102 19.38 10.14 -2.96
N GLY A 103 20.07 9.89 -1.85
CA GLY A 103 19.87 10.62 -0.59
C GLY A 103 18.67 10.21 0.29
N GLY A 104 18.28 8.94 0.30
CA GLY A 104 17.26 8.46 1.25
C GLY A 104 17.76 8.57 2.71
N PRO A 105 16.90 8.96 3.68
CA PRO A 105 17.26 8.94 5.10
C PRO A 105 17.76 7.55 5.52
N PRO A 106 18.58 7.43 6.60
CA PRO A 106 19.10 6.15 7.05
C PRO A 106 17.94 5.16 7.15
N ARG A 107 18.12 3.97 6.59
CA ARG A 107 17.13 2.88 6.59
C ARG A 107 16.57 2.82 7.99
N ALA A 108 15.31 3.25 8.13
CA ALA A 108 14.64 3.14 9.41
C ALA A 108 14.53 1.64 9.65
N ASP A 109 15.34 1.13 10.57
CA ASP A 109 15.18 -0.17 11.16
C ASP A 109 13.79 -0.18 11.81
N VAL A 110 12.76 -0.57 11.06
CA VAL A 110 11.38 -0.55 11.56
C VAL A 110 10.73 -1.89 11.26
N LEU A 111 10.62 -2.61 12.37
CA LEU A 111 9.60 -3.57 12.78
C LEU A 111 8.39 -3.64 11.83
N VAL A 112 8.19 -4.86 11.31
CA VAL A 112 6.94 -5.29 10.66
C VAL A 112 5.80 -5.30 11.67
#